data_AF-A0A0F8XF15-F1
#
_entry.id   AF-A0A0F8XF15-F1
#
_cell.length_a   1.000
_cell.length_b   1.000
_cell.length_c   1.000
_cell.angle_alpha   90.00
_cell.angle_beta   90.00
_cell.angle_gamma   90.00
#
_symmetry.space_group_name_H-M   'P 1'
#
loop_
_entity.id
_entity.type
_entity.pdbx_description
1 polymer ?
#
loop_
_entity_poly.entity_id
_entity_poly.type
_entity_poly.pdbx_seq_one_letter_code
_entity_poly.pdbx_strand_id
1 'polypeptide(L)'
;NITFKVQGRKVRDPRGGTQYDNNSALCVADYLTNTSFGLGIPEADIDDTLLTVAANECDENVTITGGDPHDRYDCDGSFTVDRTPQDVLEELVASMAGYVVYVEGKWKIYAGAYRTPTETLDENELRGPMEIRSLISKTENFNAVRGVHKSSAEQYQPTDYVPVQNATYAAEDGETVWRDIALPFTPNPTRAQRLAKIFLERVRQPMIVEVKAKLSAFRLQPGEVVMMDNTRLGWSGKPFEVMSGALGLDNDGALGFDITLRETGASVYDWNLGEETIVDPEPQSALPNAFLAVAPSSVLLQSGGDQLFLREDGTIFSRIKVSWTFTQQAFMTNGGKIEIQFRQSPSSLSSVSIDTPT
;
A
#
# COMPACT_ATOMS: atom_id res chain seq x y z
N ASN A 1 11.12 -25.86 -7.98
CA ASN A 1 11.12 -24.39 -8.05
C ASN A 1 11.73 -23.83 -6.79
N ILE A 2 12.72 -22.96 -6.91
CA ILE A 2 13.30 -22.23 -5.79
C ILE A 2 12.83 -20.79 -5.92
N THR A 3 12.22 -20.26 -4.87
CA THR A 3 11.70 -18.88 -4.82
C THR A 3 12.57 -18.07 -3.85
N PHE A 4 12.89 -16.83 -4.22
CA PHE A 4 13.69 -15.93 -3.41
C PHE A 4 12.93 -14.64 -3.13
N LYS A 5 13.03 -14.13 -1.89
CA LYS A 5 12.66 -12.74 -1.59
C LYS A 5 13.88 -11.88 -1.93
N VAL A 6 13.69 -10.88 -2.78
CA VAL A 6 14.76 -10.01 -3.26
C VAL A 6 14.49 -8.61 -2.73
N GLN A 7 15.51 -7.99 -2.17
CA GLN A 7 15.47 -6.58 -1.82
C GLN A 7 15.61 -5.75 -3.10
N GLY A 8 14.74 -4.76 -3.26
CA GLY A 8 14.71 -3.87 -4.42
C GLY A 8 15.92 -2.94 -4.54
N ARG A 9 15.82 -2.00 -5.48
CA ARG A 9 16.87 -1.02 -5.78
C ARG A 9 16.92 0.07 -4.69
N LYS A 10 18.08 0.72 -4.56
CA LYS A 10 18.19 1.95 -3.78
C LYS A 10 17.60 3.12 -4.57
N VAL A 11 16.73 3.89 -3.94
CA VAL A 11 16.09 5.08 -4.51
C VAL A 11 16.69 6.34 -3.89
N ARG A 12 16.67 7.46 -4.63
CA ARG A 12 17.13 8.76 -4.14
C ARG A 12 16.01 9.42 -3.34
N ASP A 13 16.25 9.64 -2.04
CA ASP A 13 15.41 10.51 -1.22
C ASP A 13 16.04 11.91 -1.11
N PRO A 14 15.36 12.98 -1.56
CA PRO A 14 15.83 14.36 -1.36
C PRO A 14 16.07 14.73 0.12
N ARG A 15 15.43 14.03 1.06
CA ARG A 15 15.50 14.29 2.51
C ARG A 15 16.74 13.68 3.18
N GLY A 16 17.22 12.54 2.67
CA GLY A 16 18.18 11.68 3.38
C GLY A 16 19.26 11.02 2.52
N GLY A 17 19.22 11.18 1.19
CA GLY A 17 20.16 10.57 0.26
C GLY A 17 19.67 9.24 -0.33
N THR A 18 20.58 8.48 -0.96
CA THR A 18 20.22 7.27 -1.70
C THR A 18 20.29 6.02 -0.81
N GLN A 19 19.13 5.45 -0.51
CA GLN A 19 19.00 4.24 0.31
C GLN A 19 17.92 3.31 -0.25
N TYR A 20 17.86 2.09 0.27
CA TYR A 20 16.72 1.24 -0.02
C TYR A 20 15.50 1.81 0.71
N ASP A 21 14.44 2.06 -0.04
CA ASP A 21 13.18 2.57 0.46
C ASP A 21 12.07 2.06 -0.48
N ASN A 22 10.94 1.65 0.09
CA ASN A 22 9.75 1.21 -0.65
C ASN A 22 8.66 2.30 -0.71
N ASN A 23 8.98 3.54 -0.33
CA ASN A 23 8.10 4.68 -0.51
C ASN A 23 7.71 4.87 -1.99
N SER A 24 6.41 4.82 -2.28
CA SER A 24 5.87 4.88 -3.64
C SER A 24 6.29 6.12 -4.43
N ALA A 25 6.34 7.29 -3.79
CA ALA A 25 6.72 8.53 -4.47
C ALA A 25 8.19 8.51 -4.90
N LEU A 26 9.07 7.96 -4.05
CA LEU A 26 10.49 7.80 -4.35
C LEU A 26 10.73 6.74 -5.43
N CYS A 27 9.97 5.64 -5.42
CA CYS A 27 10.02 4.63 -6.47
C CYS A 27 9.58 5.18 -7.83
N VAL A 28 8.53 6.01 -7.86
CA VAL A 28 8.09 6.72 -9.08
C VAL A 28 9.19 7.67 -9.57
N ALA A 29 9.82 8.44 -8.68
CA ALA A 29 10.92 9.33 -9.05
C ALA A 29 12.13 8.56 -9.61
N ASP A 30 12.55 7.44 -9.01
CA ASP A 30 13.63 6.60 -9.56
C ASP A 30 13.25 6.04 -10.94
N TYR A 31 11.99 5.65 -11.15
CA TYR A 31 11.52 5.19 -12.45
C TYR A 31 11.58 6.30 -13.52
N LEU A 32 11.22 7.54 -13.18
CA LEU A 32 11.30 8.66 -14.11
C LEU A 32 12.76 8.97 -14.51
N THR A 33 13.70 8.92 -13.56
CA THR A 33 15.10 9.30 -13.81
C THR A 33 15.93 8.19 -14.44
N ASN A 34 15.50 6.94 -14.33
CA ASN A 34 16.30 5.82 -14.78
C ASN A 34 16.46 5.80 -16.32
N THR A 35 17.72 5.80 -16.78
CA THR A 35 18.05 5.81 -18.22
C THR A 35 18.00 4.44 -18.88
N SER A 36 17.94 3.35 -18.11
CA SER A 36 18.00 1.98 -18.64
C SER A 36 16.62 1.36 -18.85
N PHE A 37 15.70 1.55 -17.91
CA PHE A 37 14.35 0.96 -17.95
C PHE A 37 13.23 1.98 -17.74
N GLY A 38 13.58 3.23 -17.45
CA GLY A 38 12.68 4.34 -17.19
C GLY A 38 12.62 5.31 -18.36
N LEU A 39 12.22 6.56 -18.06
CA LEU A 39 12.12 7.63 -19.05
C LEU A 39 13.43 8.42 -19.24
N GLY A 40 14.45 8.18 -18.40
CA GLY A 40 15.76 8.83 -18.49
C GLY A 40 15.72 10.35 -18.26
N ILE A 41 14.75 10.83 -17.47
CA ILE A 41 14.57 12.24 -17.18
C ILE A 41 15.73 12.72 -16.28
N PRO A 42 16.36 13.88 -16.57
CA PRO A 42 17.35 14.46 -15.66
C PRO A 42 16.76 14.68 -14.26
N GLU A 43 17.52 14.36 -13.21
CA GLU A 43 17.07 14.60 -11.82
C GLU A 43 16.71 16.08 -11.55
N ALA A 44 17.35 17.01 -12.26
CA ALA A 44 17.07 18.44 -12.17
C ALA A 44 15.66 18.84 -12.66
N ASP A 45 15.05 17.99 -13.49
CA ASP A 45 13.71 18.19 -14.04
C ASP A 45 12.64 17.61 -13.12
N ILE A 46 13.00 17.05 -11.96
CA ILE A 46 12.03 16.64 -10.92
C ILE A 46 11.91 17.77 -9.89
N ASP A 47 10.68 18.07 -9.49
CA ASP A 47 10.44 18.99 -8.38
C ASP A 47 10.70 18.30 -7.03
N ASP A 48 11.92 18.44 -6.51
CA ASP A 48 12.34 17.88 -5.22
C ASP A 48 11.47 18.37 -4.04
N THR A 49 10.86 19.56 -4.13
CA THR A 49 10.00 20.08 -3.06
C THR A 49 8.70 19.29 -3.01
N LEU A 50 8.05 19.11 -4.15
CA LEU A 50 6.82 18.32 -4.24
C LEU A 50 7.07 16.84 -4.02
N LEU A 51 8.21 16.31 -4.48
CA LEU A 51 8.62 14.94 -4.19
C LEU A 51 8.79 14.72 -2.68
N THR A 52 9.39 15.68 -1.97
CA THR A 52 9.53 15.61 -0.51
C THR A 52 8.17 15.59 0.19
N VAL A 53 7.22 16.42 -0.26
CA VAL A 53 5.86 16.43 0.28
C VAL A 53 5.16 15.10 0.01
N ALA A 54 5.21 14.59 -1.22
CA ALA A 54 4.62 13.31 -1.58
C ALA A 54 5.25 12.14 -0.80
N ALA A 55 6.57 12.17 -0.58
CA ALA A 55 7.25 11.16 0.22
C ALA A 55 6.77 11.19 1.68
N ASN A 56 6.61 12.38 2.28
CA ASN A 56 6.05 12.52 3.62
C ASN A 56 4.59 12.02 3.69
N GLU A 57 3.77 12.32 2.67
CA GLU A 57 2.37 11.84 2.57
C GLU A 57 2.31 10.30 2.49
N CYS A 58 3.26 9.66 1.80
CA CYS A 58 3.38 8.20 1.74
C CYS A 58 3.81 7.60 3.08
N ASP A 59 4.71 8.26 3.82
CA ASP A 59 5.25 7.81 5.12
C ASP A 59 4.29 8.04 6.29
N GLU A 60 3.10 8.65 6.07
CA GLU A 60 2.13 8.87 7.14
C GLU A 60 1.70 7.55 7.77
N ASN A 61 1.87 7.41 9.09
CA ASN A 61 1.47 6.19 9.78
C ASN A 61 -0.05 6.04 9.82
N VAL A 62 -0.51 4.89 9.35
CA VAL A 62 -1.91 4.50 9.40
C VAL A 62 -2.07 3.40 10.42
N THR A 63 -2.88 3.66 11.44
CA THR A 63 -3.25 2.68 12.46
C THR A 63 -4.33 1.74 11.93
N ILE A 64 -4.13 0.44 12.13
CA ILE A 64 -5.05 -0.62 11.69
C ILE A 64 -5.70 -1.25 12.91
N THR A 65 -6.91 -1.79 12.76
CA THR A 65 -7.56 -2.54 13.85
C THR A 65 -6.89 -3.90 14.00
N GLY A 66 -6.13 -4.11 15.09
CA GLY A 66 -5.53 -5.42 15.41
C GLY A 66 -4.20 -5.72 14.72
N GLY A 67 -3.54 -4.72 14.12
CA GLY A 67 -2.22 -4.85 13.49
C GLY A 67 -1.25 -3.73 13.89
N ASP A 68 0.02 -3.91 13.53
CA ASP A 68 1.03 -2.86 13.67
C ASP A 68 0.74 -1.71 12.68
N PRO A 69 0.99 -0.45 13.06
CA PRO A 69 0.91 0.67 12.14
C PRO A 69 1.81 0.44 10.93
N HIS A 70 1.32 0.77 9.74
CA HIS A 70 2.12 0.75 8.52
C HIS A 70 2.05 2.11 7.83
N ASP A 71 3.00 2.36 6.94
CA ASP A 71 3.02 3.57 6.13
C ASP A 71 1.81 3.62 5.18
N ARG A 72 1.34 4.83 4.90
CA ARG A 72 0.12 5.08 4.13
C ARG A 72 0.20 4.46 2.74
N TYR A 73 1.32 4.65 2.05
CA TYR A 73 1.58 4.12 0.71
C TYR A 73 2.99 3.51 0.62
N ASP A 74 3.07 2.29 0.06
CA ASP A 74 4.33 1.67 -0.34
C ASP A 74 4.20 1.03 -1.73
N CYS A 75 5.35 0.75 -2.32
CA CYS A 75 5.49 0.17 -3.65
C CYS A 75 6.42 -1.03 -3.58
N ASP A 76 5.81 -2.21 -3.44
CA ASP A 76 6.50 -3.49 -3.38
C ASP A 76 6.04 -4.37 -4.54
N GLY A 77 6.89 -4.51 -5.54
CA GLY A 77 6.58 -5.31 -6.71
C GLY A 77 7.75 -5.43 -7.67
N SER A 78 7.45 -6.06 -8.81
CA SER A 78 8.41 -6.22 -9.90
C SER A 78 7.69 -6.11 -11.23
N PHE A 79 8.41 -5.59 -12.20
CA PHE A 79 7.99 -5.49 -13.59
C PHE A 79 9.14 -5.95 -14.49
N THR A 80 8.80 -6.25 -15.73
CA THR A 80 9.74 -6.62 -16.78
C THR A 80 9.93 -5.46 -17.75
N VAL A 81 11.12 -5.33 -18.34
CA VAL A 81 11.53 -4.15 -19.14
C VAL A 81 10.92 -4.16 -20.55
N ASP A 82 10.26 -5.26 -20.95
CA ASP A 82 9.51 -5.38 -22.21
C ASP A 82 8.15 -4.67 -22.20
N ARG A 83 7.70 -4.19 -21.04
CA ARG A 83 6.44 -3.46 -20.89
C ARG A 83 6.55 -2.01 -21.39
N THR A 84 5.43 -1.46 -21.84
CA THR A 84 5.31 -0.05 -22.17
C THR A 84 5.60 0.81 -20.94
N PRO A 85 6.50 1.81 -21.03
CA PRO A 85 6.89 2.61 -19.87
C PRO A 85 5.73 3.36 -19.20
N GLN A 86 4.74 3.77 -19.99
CA GLN A 86 3.55 4.44 -19.49
C GLN A 86 2.73 3.51 -18.57
N ASP A 87 2.46 2.27 -18.98
CA ASP A 87 1.70 1.31 -18.17
C ASP A 87 2.40 1.03 -16.84
N VAL A 88 3.74 0.90 -16.86
CA VAL A 88 4.53 0.70 -15.63
C VAL A 88 4.42 1.93 -14.72
N LEU A 89 4.51 3.13 -15.28
CA LEU A 89 4.35 4.37 -14.52
C LEU A 89 2.94 4.47 -13.91
N GLU A 90 1.89 4.17 -14.68
CA GLU A 90 0.50 4.20 -14.20
C GLU A 90 0.28 3.20 -13.06
N GLU A 91 0.82 1.98 -13.16
CA GLU A 91 0.75 0.99 -12.09
C GLU A 91 1.55 1.38 -10.83
N LEU A 92 2.74 1.97 -11.01
CA LEU A 92 3.54 2.48 -9.89
C LEU A 92 2.79 3.62 -9.17
N VAL A 93 2.22 4.55 -9.93
CA VAL A 93 1.47 5.69 -9.40
C VAL A 93 0.16 5.26 -8.75
N ALA A 94 -0.48 4.20 -9.24
CA ALA A 94 -1.67 3.61 -8.63
C ALA A 94 -1.42 3.11 -7.20
N SER A 95 -0.18 2.71 -6.86
CA SER A 95 0.18 2.27 -5.50
C SER A 95 0.07 3.37 -4.43
N MET A 96 0.04 4.65 -4.84
CA MET A 96 -0.11 5.80 -3.95
C MET A 96 -1.42 6.58 -4.17
N ALA A 97 -2.37 6.04 -4.94
CA ALA A 97 -3.57 6.77 -5.41
C ALA A 97 -3.26 8.19 -5.94
N GLY A 98 -2.06 8.35 -6.52
CA GLY A 98 -1.50 9.64 -6.89
C GLY A 98 -1.62 9.91 -8.38
N TYR A 99 -0.88 10.91 -8.84
CA TYR A 99 -0.68 11.23 -10.25
C TYR A 99 0.61 12.01 -10.44
N VAL A 100 1.07 12.04 -11.69
CA VAL A 100 2.29 12.71 -12.10
C VAL A 100 1.94 13.71 -13.20
N VAL A 101 2.41 14.94 -13.08
CA VAL A 101 2.14 16.01 -14.05
C VAL A 101 3.45 16.65 -14.48
N TYR A 102 3.55 17.02 -15.75
CA TYR A 102 4.65 17.82 -16.28
C TYR A 102 4.23 19.27 -16.49
N VAL A 103 4.79 20.19 -15.71
CA VAL A 103 4.43 21.63 -15.72
C VAL A 103 5.70 22.46 -15.47
N GLU A 104 5.83 23.62 -16.13
CA GLU A 104 6.99 24.53 -15.97
C GLU A 104 8.36 23.88 -16.25
N GLY A 105 8.39 22.88 -17.12
CA GLY A 105 9.62 22.16 -17.43
C GLY A 105 10.01 21.11 -16.39
N LYS A 106 9.18 20.88 -15.36
CA LYS A 106 9.43 19.93 -14.29
C LYS A 106 8.32 18.89 -14.13
N TRP A 107 8.72 17.70 -13.71
CA TRP A 107 7.85 16.62 -13.28
C TRP A 107 7.49 16.82 -11.81
N LYS A 108 6.19 16.93 -11.57
CA LYS A 108 5.57 17.13 -10.27
C LYS A 108 4.83 15.84 -9.90
N ILE A 109 5.20 15.26 -8.76
CA ILE A 109 4.66 13.99 -8.26
C ILE A 109 3.74 14.30 -7.08
N TYR A 110 2.52 13.76 -7.12
CA TYR A 110 1.50 13.95 -6.09
C TYR A 110 1.07 12.59 -5.56
N ALA A 111 1.12 12.40 -4.23
CA ALA A 111 0.51 11.26 -3.58
C ALA A 111 -0.99 11.52 -3.33
N GLY A 112 -1.77 10.45 -3.16
CA GLY A 112 -3.20 10.54 -2.86
C GLY A 112 -3.44 11.05 -1.44
N ALA A 113 -3.40 12.36 -1.25
CA ALA A 113 -3.71 13.03 0.00
C ALA A 113 -4.48 14.32 -0.25
N TYR A 114 -5.31 14.72 0.71
CA TYR A 114 -6.03 15.98 0.62
C TYR A 114 -5.07 17.15 0.82
N ARG A 115 -5.03 18.07 -0.15
CA ARG A 115 -4.23 19.28 -0.08
C ARG A 115 -5.11 20.46 0.28
N THR A 116 -4.64 21.26 1.23
CA THR A 116 -5.38 22.45 1.67
C THR A 116 -5.33 23.49 0.55
N PRO A 117 -6.48 24.08 0.17
CA PRO A 117 -6.51 25.07 -0.90
C PRO A 117 -5.72 26.32 -0.55
N THR A 118 -4.93 26.80 -1.51
CA THR A 118 -4.13 28.03 -1.39
C THR A 118 -4.87 29.25 -1.91
N GLU A 119 -5.78 29.05 -2.86
CA GLU A 119 -6.44 30.12 -3.60
C GLU A 119 -7.95 29.92 -3.64
N THR A 120 -8.67 31.04 -3.72
CA THR A 120 -10.12 31.07 -3.90
C THR A 120 -10.46 31.70 -5.24
N LEU A 121 -11.29 31.03 -6.03
CA LEU A 121 -11.89 31.55 -7.25
C LEU A 121 -13.32 31.98 -6.96
N ASP A 122 -13.63 33.23 -7.26
CA ASP A 122 -14.98 33.79 -7.19
C ASP A 122 -15.51 34.13 -8.59
N GLU A 123 -16.71 34.70 -8.69
CA GLU A 123 -17.28 35.09 -9.98
C GLU A 123 -16.53 36.25 -10.65
N ASN A 124 -15.70 37.01 -9.92
CA ASN A 124 -14.94 38.12 -10.46
C ASN A 124 -13.73 37.63 -11.27
N GLU A 125 -13.19 36.46 -10.96
CA GLU A 125 -12.09 35.84 -11.69
C GLU A 125 -12.54 35.18 -13.01
N LEU A 126 -13.85 35.10 -13.25
CA LEU A 126 -14.43 34.54 -14.46
C LEU A 126 -14.39 35.54 -15.61
N ARG A 127 -14.07 35.03 -16.80
CA ARG A 127 -14.15 35.77 -18.07
C ARG A 127 -15.44 35.46 -18.82
N GLY A 128 -16.02 34.29 -18.61
CA GLY A 128 -17.20 33.82 -19.33
C GLY A 128 -18.04 32.84 -18.53
N PRO A 129 -19.09 32.25 -19.16
CA PRO A 129 -19.88 31.23 -18.50
C PRO A 129 -19.02 30.01 -18.17
N MET A 130 -19.27 29.41 -17.01
CA MET A 130 -18.73 28.10 -16.64
C MET A 130 -19.65 26.99 -17.14
N GLU A 131 -19.07 25.87 -17.56
CA GLU A 131 -19.81 24.66 -17.90
C GLU A 131 -19.66 23.65 -16.77
N ILE A 132 -20.79 23.06 -16.35
CA ILE A 132 -20.81 22.11 -15.23
C ILE A 132 -21.32 20.79 -15.75
N ARG A 133 -20.54 19.74 -15.51
CA ARG A 133 -20.90 18.36 -15.75
C ARG A 133 -21.01 17.67 -14.41
N SER A 134 -22.23 17.55 -13.89
CA SER A 134 -22.50 16.92 -12.60
C SER A 134 -22.68 15.40 -12.70
N LEU A 135 -22.63 14.84 -13.91
CA LEU A 135 -22.89 13.43 -14.19
C LEU A 135 -21.79 12.88 -15.09
N ILE A 136 -21.30 11.71 -14.74
CA ILE A 136 -20.45 10.86 -15.56
C ILE A 136 -21.27 9.70 -16.13
N SER A 137 -20.74 9.02 -17.15
CA SER A 137 -21.42 7.89 -17.78
C SER A 137 -21.71 6.78 -16.75
N LYS A 138 -22.86 6.09 -16.86
CA LYS A 138 -23.21 4.95 -15.97
C LYS A 138 -22.13 3.86 -15.98
N THR A 139 -21.43 3.68 -17.09
CA THR A 139 -20.32 2.71 -17.22
C THR A 139 -19.08 3.12 -16.42
N GLU A 140 -18.89 4.43 -16.21
CA GLU A 140 -17.77 5.00 -15.45
C GLU A 140 -18.14 5.22 -13.98
N ASN A 141 -19.43 5.35 -13.67
CA ASN A 141 -19.94 5.49 -12.31
C ASN A 141 -20.08 4.12 -11.63
N PHE A 142 -19.03 3.64 -10.98
CA PHE A 142 -19.05 2.40 -10.20
C PHE A 142 -19.35 2.65 -8.71
N ASN A 143 -19.94 1.66 -8.04
CA ASN A 143 -20.21 1.66 -6.58
C ASN A 143 -19.54 0.49 -5.85
N ALA A 144 -18.84 -0.36 -6.59
CA ALA A 144 -18.06 -1.45 -6.02
C ALA A 144 -16.74 -1.63 -6.78
N VAL A 145 -15.67 -1.86 -6.03
CA VAL A 145 -14.33 -2.11 -6.58
C VAL A 145 -13.87 -3.48 -6.11
N ARG A 146 -13.35 -4.26 -7.06
CA ARG A 146 -12.68 -5.53 -6.80
C ARG A 146 -11.41 -5.60 -7.65
N GLY A 147 -10.53 -6.55 -7.35
CA GLY A 147 -9.38 -6.78 -8.20
C GLY A 147 -8.31 -7.60 -7.51
N VAL A 148 -7.13 -7.59 -8.12
CA VAL A 148 -6.03 -8.49 -7.80
C VAL A 148 -4.86 -7.71 -7.22
N HIS A 149 -4.21 -8.28 -6.22
CA HIS A 149 -2.96 -7.81 -5.66
C HIS A 149 -1.97 -8.98 -5.45
N LYS A 150 -0.69 -8.68 -5.20
CA LYS A 150 0.33 -9.72 -4.96
C LYS A 150 0.52 -9.96 -3.46
N SER A 151 -0.32 -10.80 -2.86
CA SER A 151 -0.35 -11.00 -1.40
C SER A 151 0.98 -11.52 -0.84
N SER A 152 1.50 -10.84 0.20
CA SER A 152 2.69 -11.29 0.92
C SER A 152 2.47 -12.57 1.74
N ALA A 153 1.23 -12.85 2.15
CA ALA A 153 0.84 -14.07 2.87
C ALA A 153 0.85 -15.29 1.94
N GLU A 154 0.39 -15.12 0.69
CA GLU A 154 0.32 -16.17 -0.33
C GLU A 154 1.60 -16.22 -1.20
N GLN A 155 2.76 -15.95 -0.60
CA GLN A 155 4.07 -16.00 -1.27
C GLN A 155 4.17 -15.15 -2.55
N TYR A 156 3.55 -13.96 -2.55
CA TYR A 156 3.49 -13.00 -3.67
C TYR A 156 2.77 -13.54 -4.92
N GLN A 157 1.90 -14.54 -4.77
CA GLN A 157 1.01 -14.96 -5.85
C GLN A 157 -0.10 -13.93 -6.08
N PRO A 158 -0.55 -13.71 -7.33
CA PRO A 158 -1.71 -12.88 -7.61
C PRO A 158 -2.96 -13.48 -6.95
N THR A 159 -3.60 -12.70 -6.09
CA THR A 159 -4.79 -13.08 -5.32
C THR A 159 -5.76 -11.91 -5.26
N ASP A 160 -7.05 -12.19 -5.12
CA ASP A 160 -8.07 -11.16 -5.03
C ASP A 160 -8.03 -10.47 -3.66
N TYR A 161 -8.07 -9.13 -3.65
CA TYR A 161 -8.32 -8.40 -2.40
C TYR A 161 -9.81 -8.36 -2.10
N VAL A 162 -10.17 -8.18 -0.83
CA VAL A 162 -11.57 -8.12 -0.40
C VAL A 162 -12.27 -6.97 -1.13
N PRO A 163 -13.41 -7.23 -1.79
CA PRO A 163 -14.11 -6.20 -2.54
C PRO A 163 -14.63 -5.10 -1.61
N VAL A 164 -14.47 -3.85 -2.03
CA VAL A 164 -15.03 -2.68 -1.34
C VAL A 164 -16.33 -2.31 -2.04
N GLN A 165 -17.43 -2.35 -1.30
CA GLN A 165 -18.76 -1.95 -1.78
C GLN A 165 -19.43 -1.04 -0.75
N ASN A 166 -20.16 -0.04 -1.23
CA ASN A 166 -20.96 0.82 -0.37
C ASN A 166 -22.45 0.56 -0.63
N ALA A 167 -23.13 0.00 0.37
CA ALA A 167 -24.54 -0.37 0.26
C ALA A 167 -25.46 0.84 0.02
N THR A 168 -25.09 2.03 0.53
CA THR A 168 -25.85 3.27 0.30
C THR A 168 -25.80 3.65 -1.18
N TYR A 169 -24.62 3.64 -1.79
CA TYR A 169 -24.46 3.96 -3.21
C TYR A 169 -25.13 2.92 -4.12
N ALA A 170 -25.07 1.64 -3.77
CA ALA A 170 -25.77 0.59 -4.50
C ALA A 170 -27.30 0.76 -4.43
N ALA A 171 -27.83 1.22 -3.29
CA ALA A 171 -29.27 1.49 -3.13
C ALA A 171 -29.72 2.73 -3.92
N GLU A 172 -28.90 3.79 -3.97
CA GLU A 172 -29.17 4.99 -4.76
C GLU A 172 -29.16 4.72 -6.28
N ASP A 173 -28.23 3.90 -6.76
CA ASP A 173 -28.11 3.56 -8.18
C ASP A 173 -29.09 2.44 -8.62
N GLY A 174 -29.63 1.68 -7.66
CA GLY A 174 -30.51 0.53 -7.90
C GLY A 174 -29.82 -0.72 -8.48
N GLU A 175 -28.50 -0.69 -8.66
CA GLU A 175 -27.69 -1.79 -9.22
C GLU A 175 -26.24 -1.69 -8.73
N THR A 176 -25.58 -2.82 -8.48
CA THR A 176 -24.14 -2.85 -8.16
C THR A 176 -23.30 -2.86 -9.44
N VAL A 177 -22.56 -1.78 -9.67
CA VAL A 177 -21.66 -1.60 -10.82
C VAL A 177 -20.22 -1.81 -10.35
N TRP A 178 -19.59 -2.87 -10.87
CA TRP A 178 -18.24 -3.30 -10.51
C TRP A 178 -17.18 -2.68 -11.40
N ARG A 179 -16.06 -2.27 -10.79
CA ARG A 179 -14.82 -1.93 -11.48
C ARG A 179 -13.68 -2.82 -11.00
N ASP A 180 -12.95 -3.37 -11.98
CA ASP A 180 -11.77 -4.19 -11.74
C ASP A 180 -10.51 -3.29 -11.71
N ILE A 181 -9.79 -3.25 -10.58
CA ILE A 181 -8.54 -2.49 -10.40
C ILE A 181 -7.43 -3.44 -9.96
N ALA A 182 -6.40 -3.58 -10.78
CA ALA A 182 -5.21 -4.37 -10.44
C ALA A 182 -4.18 -3.51 -9.70
N LEU A 183 -3.65 -4.02 -8.59
CA LEU A 183 -2.66 -3.35 -7.75
C LEU A 183 -1.41 -4.25 -7.61
N PRO A 184 -0.60 -4.40 -8.67
CA PRO A 184 0.52 -5.35 -8.69
C PRO A 184 1.69 -4.96 -7.79
N PHE A 185 1.74 -3.71 -7.33
CA PHE A 185 2.78 -3.15 -6.45
C PHE A 185 2.33 -3.00 -4.98
N THR A 186 1.15 -3.51 -4.62
CA THR A 186 0.59 -3.38 -3.26
C THR A 186 0.38 -4.77 -2.63
N PRO A 187 1.36 -5.30 -1.89
CA PRO A 187 1.28 -6.67 -1.38
C PRO A 187 0.40 -6.81 -0.14
N ASN A 188 0.17 -5.71 0.59
CA ASN A 188 -0.67 -5.72 1.78
C ASN A 188 -2.17 -5.65 1.39
N PRO A 189 -3.01 -6.62 1.81
CA PRO A 189 -4.43 -6.64 1.45
C PRO A 189 -5.21 -5.45 2.03
N THR A 190 -4.93 -5.03 3.27
CA THR A 190 -5.59 -3.86 3.89
C THR A 190 -5.27 -2.59 3.09
N ARG A 191 -4.02 -2.42 2.63
CA ARG A 191 -3.65 -1.28 1.78
C ARG A 191 -4.34 -1.32 0.42
N ALA A 192 -4.45 -2.49 -0.19
CA ALA A 192 -5.18 -2.65 -1.46
C ALA A 192 -6.66 -2.24 -1.32
N GLN A 193 -7.33 -2.63 -0.23
CA GLN A 193 -8.69 -2.16 0.08
C GLN A 193 -8.77 -0.64 0.24
N ARG A 194 -7.79 -0.03 0.93
CA ARG A 194 -7.72 1.43 1.12
C ARG A 194 -7.63 2.18 -0.20
N LEU A 195 -6.73 1.74 -1.09
CA LEU A 195 -6.62 2.30 -2.44
C LEU A 195 -7.94 2.15 -3.22
N ALA A 196 -8.54 0.95 -3.20
CA ALA A 196 -9.82 0.69 -3.84
C ALA A 196 -10.93 1.63 -3.35
N LYS A 197 -10.98 1.92 -2.04
CA LYS A 197 -11.92 2.89 -1.46
C LYS A 197 -11.66 4.32 -1.95
N ILE A 198 -10.40 4.77 -1.95
CA ILE A 198 -10.05 6.12 -2.45
C ILE A 198 -10.51 6.28 -3.91
N PHE A 199 -10.29 5.27 -4.75
CA PHE A 199 -10.77 5.29 -6.14
C PHE A 199 -12.30 5.36 -6.24
N LEU A 200 -13.02 4.64 -5.39
CA LEU A 200 -14.48 4.65 -5.33
C LEU A 200 -15.02 6.00 -4.90
N GLU A 201 -14.53 6.57 -3.79
CA GLU A 201 -15.01 7.86 -3.28
C GLU A 201 -14.67 9.00 -4.25
N ARG A 202 -13.51 8.95 -4.92
CA ARG A 202 -13.14 9.95 -5.94
C ARG A 202 -14.09 9.92 -7.12
N VAL A 203 -14.56 8.76 -7.55
CA VAL A 203 -15.53 8.63 -8.66
C VAL A 203 -16.94 9.06 -8.23
N ARG A 204 -17.30 8.89 -6.96
CA ARG A 204 -18.56 9.37 -6.37
C ARG A 204 -18.64 10.88 -6.20
N GLN A 205 -17.53 11.60 -6.45
CA GLN A 205 -17.51 13.05 -6.67
C GLN A 205 -17.36 13.33 -8.17
N PRO A 206 -18.43 13.20 -8.97
CA PRO A 206 -18.36 13.27 -10.44
C PRO A 206 -18.33 14.70 -10.98
N MET A 207 -18.51 15.72 -10.14
CA MET A 207 -18.71 17.09 -10.61
C MET A 207 -17.42 17.62 -11.25
N ILE A 208 -17.49 17.88 -12.55
CA ILE A 208 -16.44 18.54 -13.32
C ILE A 208 -16.96 19.93 -13.71
N VAL A 209 -16.14 20.95 -13.49
CA VAL A 209 -16.45 22.33 -13.82
C VAL A 209 -15.39 22.86 -14.77
N GLU A 210 -15.79 23.22 -15.99
CA GLU A 210 -14.94 23.91 -16.95
C GLU A 210 -15.14 25.42 -16.76
N VAL A 211 -14.08 26.09 -16.32
CA VAL A 211 -14.07 27.49 -15.93
C VAL A 211 -13.23 28.28 -16.92
N LYS A 212 -13.85 29.23 -17.63
CA LYS A 212 -13.14 30.21 -18.44
C LYS A 212 -12.70 31.38 -17.56
N ALA A 213 -11.49 31.29 -17.01
CA ALA A 213 -10.97 32.28 -16.07
C ALA A 213 -10.12 33.35 -16.78
N LYS A 214 -9.85 34.43 -16.05
CA LYS A 214 -8.88 35.46 -16.42
C LYS A 214 -7.45 34.93 -16.32
N LEU A 215 -6.50 35.66 -16.91
CA LEU A 215 -5.08 35.29 -16.88
C LEU A 215 -4.48 35.30 -15.46
N SER A 216 -5.13 35.94 -14.48
CA SER A 216 -4.82 35.84 -13.05
C SER A 216 -4.86 34.39 -12.54
N ALA A 217 -5.71 33.55 -13.13
CA ALA A 217 -5.81 32.14 -12.79
C ALA A 217 -4.69 31.27 -13.40
N PHE A 218 -3.81 31.83 -14.25
CA PHE A 218 -2.66 31.13 -14.82
C PHE A 218 -1.67 30.60 -13.76
N ARG A 219 -1.73 31.16 -12.54
CA ARG A 219 -0.97 30.66 -11.38
C ARG A 219 -1.42 29.29 -10.89
N LEU A 220 -2.65 28.88 -11.20
CA LEU A 220 -3.20 27.60 -10.77
C LEU A 220 -2.60 26.48 -11.61
N GLN A 221 -2.05 25.49 -10.94
CA GLN A 221 -1.39 24.37 -11.58
C GLN A 221 -2.19 23.09 -11.41
N PRO A 222 -2.15 22.16 -12.40
CA PRO A 222 -2.76 20.85 -12.23
C PRO A 222 -2.20 20.15 -10.99
N GLY A 223 -3.11 19.61 -10.18
CA GLY A 223 -2.83 18.96 -8.91
C GLY A 223 -2.90 19.85 -7.66
N GLU A 224 -3.15 21.14 -7.83
CA GLU A 224 -3.53 22.02 -6.73
C GLU A 224 -5.03 21.93 -6.43
N VAL A 225 -5.41 22.29 -5.21
CA VAL A 225 -6.82 22.41 -4.81
C VAL A 225 -7.14 23.89 -4.63
N VAL A 226 -8.31 24.31 -5.11
CA VAL A 226 -8.80 25.69 -5.09
C VAL A 226 -10.18 25.68 -4.45
N MET A 227 -10.48 26.70 -3.64
CA MET A 227 -11.85 26.95 -3.19
C MET A 227 -12.61 27.71 -4.25
N MET A 228 -13.84 27.29 -4.55
CA MET A 228 -14.70 28.01 -5.47
C MET A 228 -15.94 28.57 -4.75
N ASP A 229 -16.13 29.87 -4.90
CA ASP A 229 -17.32 30.59 -4.47
C ASP A 229 -18.21 30.88 -5.69
N ASN A 230 -19.48 30.53 -5.59
CA ASN A 230 -20.48 30.87 -6.59
C ASN A 230 -21.85 31.04 -5.94
N THR A 231 -22.29 32.29 -5.83
CA THR A 231 -23.56 32.73 -5.26
C THR A 231 -24.75 32.11 -6.00
N ARG A 232 -24.68 32.00 -7.33
CA ARG A 232 -25.78 31.45 -8.16
C ARG A 232 -25.96 29.95 -7.98
N LEU A 233 -24.87 29.22 -7.73
CA LEU A 233 -24.88 27.78 -7.52
C LEU A 233 -24.93 27.37 -6.05
N GLY A 234 -24.91 28.36 -5.15
CA GLY A 234 -24.88 28.14 -3.71
C GLY A 234 -23.57 27.55 -3.20
N TRP A 235 -22.47 27.72 -3.95
CA TRP A 235 -21.14 27.28 -3.53
C TRP A 235 -20.52 28.36 -2.65
N SER A 236 -20.12 27.96 -1.45
CA SER A 236 -19.34 28.79 -0.54
C SER A 236 -18.17 27.95 -0.03
N GLY A 237 -16.96 28.30 -0.44
CA GLY A 237 -15.72 27.61 -0.10
C GLY A 237 -15.74 26.14 -0.51
N LYS A 238 -16.28 25.83 -1.70
CA LYS A 238 -16.34 24.43 -2.16
C LYS A 238 -14.99 24.02 -2.78
N PRO A 239 -14.32 22.96 -2.28
CA PRO A 239 -13.01 22.55 -2.78
C PRO A 239 -13.09 21.84 -4.14
N PHE A 240 -12.19 22.23 -5.04
CA PHE A 240 -12.01 21.62 -6.35
C PHE A 240 -10.53 21.38 -6.64
N GLU A 241 -10.19 20.22 -7.18
CA GLU A 241 -8.87 19.88 -7.69
C GLU A 241 -8.72 20.34 -9.15
N VAL A 242 -7.59 20.97 -9.47
CA VAL A 242 -7.26 21.38 -10.83
C VAL A 242 -6.80 20.17 -11.63
N MET A 243 -7.58 19.76 -12.63
CA MET A 243 -7.24 18.62 -13.50
C MET A 243 -6.33 19.05 -14.65
N SER A 244 -6.64 20.19 -15.27
CA SER A 244 -5.89 20.72 -16.40
C SER A 244 -6.16 22.20 -16.58
N GLY A 245 -5.18 22.93 -17.13
CA GLY A 245 -5.33 24.32 -17.54
C GLY A 245 -4.76 24.54 -18.94
N ALA A 246 -5.42 25.36 -19.75
CA ALA A 246 -5.01 25.70 -21.09
C ALA A 246 -5.21 27.19 -21.38
N LEU A 247 -4.32 27.79 -22.17
CA LEU A 247 -4.52 29.15 -22.65
C LEU A 247 -5.62 29.16 -23.71
N GLY A 248 -6.67 29.92 -23.45
CA GLY A 248 -7.82 30.10 -24.34
C GLY A 248 -7.82 31.49 -24.96
N LEU A 249 -8.21 31.59 -26.22
CA LEU A 249 -8.49 32.87 -26.88
C LEU A 249 -10.01 33.02 -27.01
N ASP A 250 -10.56 34.17 -26.60
CA ASP A 250 -11.96 34.46 -26.87
C ASP A 250 -12.20 34.87 -28.32
N ASN A 251 -13.48 34.88 -28.71
CA ASN A 251 -13.93 35.42 -30.00
C ASN A 251 -13.55 36.91 -30.17
N ASP A 252 -13.40 37.65 -29.07
CA ASP A 252 -12.98 39.05 -29.05
C ASP A 252 -11.44 39.24 -29.06
N GLY A 253 -10.67 38.15 -29.17
CA GLY A 253 -9.21 38.17 -29.18
C GLY A 253 -8.57 38.39 -27.80
N ALA A 254 -9.38 38.41 -26.73
CA ALA A 254 -8.89 38.46 -25.36
C ALA A 254 -8.28 37.10 -24.95
N LEU A 255 -7.08 37.13 -24.38
CA LEU A 255 -6.41 35.96 -23.84
C LEU A 255 -6.95 35.65 -22.43
N GLY A 256 -7.32 34.39 -22.20
CA GLY A 256 -7.74 33.87 -20.91
C GLY A 256 -7.07 32.53 -20.59
N PHE A 257 -7.38 31.99 -19.42
CA PHE A 257 -6.91 30.69 -18.99
C PHE A 257 -8.12 29.83 -18.64
N ASP A 258 -8.34 28.78 -19.42
CA ASP A 258 -9.47 27.88 -19.27
C ASP A 258 -9.00 26.70 -18.42
N ILE A 259 -9.69 26.45 -17.30
CA ILE A 259 -9.33 25.45 -16.29
C ILE A 259 -10.44 24.42 -16.20
N THR A 260 -10.07 23.15 -16.12
CA THR A 260 -10.97 22.06 -15.77
C THR A 260 -10.75 21.67 -14.31
N LEU A 261 -11.81 21.79 -13.53
CA LEU A 261 -11.84 21.52 -12.10
C LEU A 261 -12.64 20.24 -11.84
N ARG A 262 -12.23 19.43 -10.86
CA ARG A 262 -12.98 18.28 -10.37
C ARG A 262 -13.27 18.44 -8.89
N GLU A 263 -14.49 18.14 -8.45
CA GLU A 263 -14.82 18.15 -7.03
C GLU A 263 -13.93 17.17 -6.25
N THR A 264 -13.41 17.63 -5.12
CA THR A 264 -12.57 16.85 -4.21
C THR A 264 -12.95 17.17 -2.77
N GLY A 265 -12.52 16.37 -1.80
CA GLY A 265 -12.73 16.67 -0.38
C GLY A 265 -11.84 15.83 0.52
N ALA A 266 -11.63 16.29 1.76
CA ALA A 266 -10.82 15.57 2.73
C ALA A 266 -11.35 14.15 3.00
N SER A 267 -12.67 13.98 2.99
CA SER A 267 -13.34 12.70 3.20
C SER A 267 -13.04 11.63 2.15
N VAL A 268 -12.53 12.00 0.97
CA VAL A 268 -12.10 11.04 -0.07
C VAL A 268 -10.84 10.28 0.39
N TYR A 269 -9.98 10.95 1.15
CA TYR A 269 -8.69 10.44 1.58
C TYR A 269 -8.66 10.01 3.06
N ASP A 270 -9.72 10.34 3.82
CA ASP A 270 -9.88 9.89 5.19
C ASP A 270 -10.13 8.39 5.24
N TRP A 271 -9.31 7.72 6.05
CA TRP A 271 -9.52 6.32 6.44
C TRP A 271 -9.79 6.30 7.93
N ASN A 272 -11.05 6.15 8.32
CA ASN A 272 -11.38 6.11 9.73
C ASN A 272 -11.29 4.67 10.27
N LEU A 273 -10.95 4.54 11.55
CA LEU A 273 -10.83 3.26 12.25
C LEU A 273 -12.22 2.58 12.26
N GLY A 274 -12.39 1.49 11.51
CA GLY A 274 -13.67 0.76 11.37
C GLY A 274 -14.24 0.67 9.95
N GLU A 275 -13.59 1.31 8.97
CA GLU A 275 -13.94 1.18 7.56
C GLU A 275 -13.20 0.01 6.85
N GLU A 276 -12.35 -0.69 7.60
CA GLU A 276 -11.73 -1.93 7.17
C GLU A 276 -12.80 -3.01 7.08
N THR A 277 -13.05 -3.50 5.87
CA THR A 277 -13.86 -4.71 5.72
C THR A 277 -12.96 -5.84 6.18
N ILE A 278 -13.20 -6.28 7.41
CA ILE A 278 -12.39 -7.27 8.12
C ILE A 278 -12.19 -8.47 7.17
N VAL A 279 -10.92 -8.76 6.88
CA VAL A 279 -10.55 -10.02 6.24
C VAL A 279 -11.08 -11.13 7.13
N ASP A 280 -11.75 -12.12 6.57
CA ASP A 280 -12.20 -13.30 7.29
C ASP A 280 -11.08 -13.78 8.24
N PRO A 281 -11.26 -13.68 9.58
CA PRO A 281 -10.23 -14.09 10.54
C PRO A 281 -10.07 -15.62 10.59
N GLU A 282 -10.82 -16.38 9.80
CA GLU A 282 -10.63 -17.81 9.60
C GLU A 282 -9.88 -18.10 8.29
N PRO A 283 -8.53 -18.05 8.27
CA PRO A 283 -7.79 -18.72 7.22
C PRO A 283 -8.22 -20.20 7.19
N GLN A 284 -8.36 -20.78 5.99
CA GLN A 284 -8.64 -22.21 5.82
C GLN A 284 -7.63 -23.05 6.62
N SER A 285 -8.06 -23.47 7.81
CA SER A 285 -7.33 -24.25 8.80
C SER A 285 -6.03 -23.62 9.33
N ALA A 286 -5.99 -23.38 10.64
CA ALA A 286 -4.75 -23.17 11.39
C ALA A 286 -3.99 -24.48 11.57
N LEU A 287 -3.70 -25.19 10.48
CA LEU A 287 -2.85 -26.37 10.53
C LEU A 287 -1.44 -25.92 10.96
N PRO A 288 -0.90 -26.49 12.05
CA PRO A 288 0.48 -26.21 12.44
C PRO A 288 1.43 -26.58 11.29
N ASN A 289 2.46 -25.77 11.06
CA ASN A 289 3.46 -26.04 10.03
C ASN A 289 4.14 -27.40 10.31
N ALA A 290 3.91 -28.38 9.43
CA ALA A 290 4.41 -29.75 9.59
C ALA A 290 5.95 -29.88 9.57
N PHE A 291 6.66 -28.82 9.15
CA PHE A 291 8.13 -28.78 9.10
C PHE A 291 8.75 -27.95 10.23
N LEU A 292 7.93 -27.33 11.09
CA LEU A 292 8.41 -26.54 12.23
C LEU A 292 8.54 -27.44 13.47
N ALA A 293 9.73 -27.99 13.70
CA ALA A 293 10.07 -28.64 14.96
C ALA A 293 10.50 -27.59 15.98
N VAL A 294 9.68 -27.36 17.01
CA VAL A 294 10.06 -26.49 18.14
C VAL A 294 10.90 -27.30 19.12
N ALA A 295 12.10 -26.82 19.45
CA ALA A 295 12.96 -27.47 20.42
C ALA A 295 12.28 -27.56 21.81
N PRO A 296 12.50 -28.65 22.57
CA PRO A 296 11.97 -28.75 23.93
C PRO A 296 12.45 -27.61 24.83
N SER A 297 11.53 -27.02 25.59
CA SER A 297 11.86 -26.00 26.59
C SER A 297 12.25 -26.64 27.92
N SER A 298 13.00 -25.89 28.74
CA SER A 298 13.33 -26.27 30.13
C SER A 298 14.04 -27.61 30.28
N VAL A 299 15.07 -27.86 29.44
CA VAL A 299 15.95 -29.01 29.60
C VAL A 299 16.71 -28.89 30.93
N LEU A 300 16.37 -29.77 31.87
CA LEU A 300 17.00 -29.88 33.18
C LEU A 300 17.84 -31.15 33.25
N LEU A 301 19.09 -30.99 33.67
CA LEU A 301 20.04 -32.08 33.91
C LEU A 301 20.22 -32.24 35.42
N GLN A 302 19.87 -33.41 35.94
CA GLN A 302 20.06 -33.73 37.36
C GLN A 302 21.04 -34.91 37.49
N SER A 303 22.04 -34.74 38.36
CA SER A 303 22.97 -35.80 38.78
C SER A 303 23.14 -35.77 40.29
N GLY A 304 23.43 -36.91 40.92
CA GLY A 304 23.54 -37.04 42.37
C GLY A 304 23.16 -38.43 42.88
N GLY A 305 23.21 -38.62 44.20
CA GLY A 305 22.96 -39.93 44.86
C GLY A 305 21.62 -40.56 44.52
N ASP A 306 20.57 -39.73 44.41
CA ASP A 306 19.20 -40.18 44.10
C ASP A 306 19.02 -40.65 42.65
N GLN A 307 19.96 -40.32 41.78
CA GLN A 307 19.94 -40.73 40.38
C GLN A 307 20.97 -41.82 40.08
N LEU A 308 21.59 -42.46 41.06
CA LEU A 308 22.45 -43.63 40.81
C LEU A 308 21.60 -44.84 40.40
N PHE A 309 22.11 -45.69 39.52
CA PHE A 309 21.48 -46.97 39.18
C PHE A 309 22.27 -48.11 39.83
N LEU A 310 21.67 -48.77 40.82
CA LEU A 310 22.19 -50.01 41.40
C LEU A 310 21.61 -51.21 40.65
N ARG A 311 22.48 -52.11 40.19
CA ARG A 311 22.08 -53.43 39.72
C ARG A 311 21.96 -54.43 40.88
N GLU A 312 21.27 -55.53 40.63
CA GLU A 312 21.17 -56.69 41.53
C GLU A 312 22.54 -57.28 41.93
N ASP A 313 23.59 -57.01 41.16
CA ASP A 313 24.98 -57.42 41.41
C ASP A 313 25.77 -56.47 42.33
N GLY A 314 25.16 -55.39 42.83
CA GLY A 314 25.79 -54.41 43.74
C GLY A 314 26.66 -53.37 43.05
N THR A 315 26.77 -53.37 41.71
CA THR A 315 27.56 -52.39 40.96
C THR A 315 26.77 -51.09 40.79
N ILE A 316 27.44 -49.95 40.98
CA ILE A 316 26.86 -48.60 40.88
C ILE A 316 27.23 -47.96 39.55
N PHE A 317 26.23 -47.57 38.76
CA PHE A 317 26.42 -46.73 37.58
C PHE A 317 25.96 -45.29 37.85
N SER A 318 26.83 -44.33 37.50
CA SER A 318 26.49 -42.91 37.46
C SER A 318 25.71 -42.61 36.18
N ARG A 319 24.53 -42.00 36.31
CA ARG A 319 23.70 -41.55 35.20
C ARG A 319 23.26 -40.11 35.43
N ILE A 320 22.94 -39.43 34.33
CA ILE A 320 22.36 -38.09 34.36
C ILE A 320 20.90 -38.24 33.95
N LYS A 321 19.99 -37.76 34.79
CA LYS A 321 18.57 -37.68 34.43
C LYS A 321 18.37 -36.39 33.63
N VAL A 322 17.98 -36.55 32.38
CA VAL A 322 17.55 -35.46 31.51
C VAL A 322 16.03 -35.39 31.58
N SER A 323 15.49 -34.21 31.88
CA SER A 323 14.05 -33.95 31.85
C SER A 323 13.79 -32.67 31.07
N TRP A 324 12.70 -32.62 30.33
CA TRP A 324 12.30 -31.46 29.54
C TRP A 324 10.78 -31.35 29.54
N THR A 325 10.27 -30.16 29.25
CA THR A 325 8.85 -29.94 29.07
C THR A 325 8.52 -30.03 27.58
N PHE A 326 7.55 -30.88 27.23
CA PHE A 326 7.06 -30.99 25.86
C PHE A 326 6.26 -29.74 25.48
N THR A 327 6.44 -29.28 24.25
CA THR A 327 5.55 -28.29 23.62
C THR A 327 4.32 -29.01 23.06
N GLN A 328 3.12 -28.42 23.19
CA GLN A 328 1.85 -29.04 22.77
C GLN A 328 1.61 -28.98 21.25
N GLN A 329 2.59 -29.43 20.45
CA GLN A 329 2.46 -29.52 19.00
C GLN A 329 1.92 -30.91 18.61
N ALA A 330 0.80 -30.96 17.88
CA ALA A 330 0.12 -32.22 17.53
C ALA A 330 1.02 -33.22 16.77
N PHE A 331 2.00 -32.75 15.99
CA PHE A 331 2.96 -33.58 15.26
C PHE A 331 4.05 -34.19 16.13
N MET A 332 4.41 -33.54 17.25
CA MET A 332 5.33 -34.10 18.24
C MET A 332 4.62 -35.12 19.16
N THR A 333 3.31 -34.98 19.36
CA THR A 333 2.52 -35.90 20.18
C THR A 333 2.08 -37.16 19.42
N ASN A 334 1.80 -37.07 18.11
CA ASN A 334 1.28 -38.18 17.30
C ASN A 334 2.32 -38.88 16.40
N GLY A 335 3.61 -38.88 16.76
CA GLY A 335 4.64 -39.62 16.01
C GLY A 335 5.99 -38.91 15.81
N GLY A 336 6.27 -37.84 16.56
CA GLY A 336 7.57 -37.18 16.54
C GLY A 336 8.67 -38.02 17.18
N LYS A 337 9.93 -37.72 16.84
CA LYS A 337 11.11 -38.31 17.47
C LYS A 337 11.96 -37.22 18.11
N ILE A 338 12.51 -37.50 19.29
CA ILE A 338 13.48 -36.62 19.93
C ILE A 338 14.84 -37.30 19.87
N GLU A 339 15.81 -36.64 19.23
CA GLU A 339 17.20 -37.06 19.28
C GLU A 339 17.93 -36.27 20.38
N ILE A 340 18.47 -36.99 21.36
CA ILE A 340 19.32 -36.43 22.40
C ILE A 340 20.77 -36.64 21.98
N GLN A 341 21.47 -35.54 21.72
CA GLN A 341 22.91 -35.55 21.43
C GLN A 341 23.69 -35.14 22.68
N PHE A 342 24.68 -35.93 23.05
CA PHE A 342 25.59 -35.63 24.16
C PHE A 342 27.04 -35.90 23.76
N ARG A 343 27.96 -35.20 24.42
CA ARG A 343 29.40 -35.28 24.19
C ARG A 343 30.16 -35.39 25.50
N GLN A 344 31.12 -36.30 25.57
CA GLN A 344 32.03 -36.44 26.72
C GLN A 344 33.24 -35.49 26.61
N SER A 345 33.58 -35.11 25.38
CA SER A 345 34.65 -34.17 25.02
C SER A 345 34.30 -33.43 23.71
N PRO A 346 34.98 -32.34 23.34
CA PRO A 346 34.69 -31.60 22.10
C PRO A 346 34.80 -32.43 20.81
N SER A 347 35.47 -33.58 20.86
CA SER A 347 35.74 -34.49 19.73
C SER A 347 34.88 -35.75 19.68
N SER A 348 33.94 -35.95 20.62
CA SER A 348 33.04 -37.11 20.66
C SER A 348 31.58 -36.66 20.55
N LEU A 349 30.82 -37.23 19.62
CA LEU A 349 29.37 -37.04 19.51
C LEU A 349 28.70 -38.40 19.64
N SER A 350 27.78 -38.52 20.60
CA SER A 350 26.93 -39.70 20.76
C SER A 350 25.48 -39.24 20.78
N SER A 351 24.60 -39.98 20.12
CA SER A 351 23.19 -39.64 20.09
C SER A 351 22.29 -40.84 20.40
N VAL A 352 21.17 -40.55 21.04
CA VAL A 352 20.12 -41.52 21.36
C VAL A 352 18.80 -40.93 20.91
N SER A 353 18.09 -41.65 20.05
CA SER A 353 16.74 -41.28 19.60
C SER A 353 15.70 -41.93 20.51
N ILE A 354 14.71 -41.15 20.94
CA ILE A 354 13.58 -41.58 21.74
C ILE A 354 12.31 -41.24 20.96
N ASP A 355 11.48 -42.25 20.71
CA ASP A 355 10.16 -42.03 20.13
C ASP A 355 9.26 -41.38 21.20
N THR A 356 8.48 -40.39 20.79
CA THR A 356 7.54 -39.72 21.71
C THR A 356 6.42 -40.70 22.10
N PRO A 357 6.00 -40.73 23.38
CA PRO A 357 4.89 -41.57 23.80
C PRO A 357 3.61 -41.10 23.10
N THR A 358 2.88 -42.06 22.52
CA THR A 358 1.56 -41.86 21.91
C THR A 358 0.51 -41.41 22.92
#